data_AF-A0A7S3WFY9-F1
#
_entry.id   AF-A0A7S3WFY9-F1
#
_cell.length_a   1.000
_cell.length_b   1.000
_cell.length_c   1.000
_cell.angle_alpha   90.00
_cell.angle_beta   90.00
_cell.angle_gamma   90.00
#
_symmetry.space_group_name_H-M   'P 1'
#
loop_
_entity.id
_entity.type
_entity.pdbx_description
1 polymer ?
#
loop_
_entity_poly.entity_id
_entity_poly.type
_entity_poly.pdbx_seq_one_letter_code
_entity_poly.pdbx_strand_id
1 'polypeptide(L)'
;MLPKMKSEEEKPVHMTTAKYATSIGVLIEGSLPRLQAKMVGSDDYMHKCLWAVNPLDKYFKECKDSWDDYQKDWRDNQGYDLPWIEYPYTHEHVQGWFEEYGKTVGPTTLEAKAEWIRQMTEANPPEWDGTSSMEWWKGNDERCQEMKSKVKRKMEG
;
A
#
# COMPACT_ATOMS: atom_id res chain seq x y z
N MET A 1 -1.26 24.47 -7.46
CA MET A 1 -1.02 24.26 -6.01
C MET A 1 -2.35 24.06 -5.33
N LEU A 2 -2.58 22.92 -4.66
CA LEU A 2 -3.79 22.72 -3.86
C LEU A 2 -3.79 23.71 -2.68
N PRO A 3 -4.92 24.36 -2.37
CA PRO A 3 -5.00 25.29 -1.24
C PRO A 3 -4.61 24.60 0.06
N LYS A 4 -3.55 25.07 0.71
CA LYS A 4 -3.18 24.61 2.07
C LYS A 4 -4.11 25.31 3.06
N MET A 5 -5.10 24.60 3.56
CA MET A 5 -5.97 25.11 4.63
C MET A 5 -5.17 25.27 5.93
N LYS A 6 -5.26 26.45 6.56
CA LYS A 6 -4.67 26.71 7.88
C LYS A 6 -5.45 25.94 8.95
N SER A 7 -4.76 25.47 9.99
CA SER A 7 -5.34 24.63 11.05
C SER A 7 -6.21 25.38 12.07
N GLU A 8 -6.33 26.71 11.94
CA GLU A 8 -6.92 27.61 12.95
C GLU A 8 -8.37 28.02 12.65
N GLU A 9 -8.95 27.63 11.51
CA GLU A 9 -10.36 27.93 11.22
C GLU A 9 -11.29 26.99 11.99
N GLU A 10 -12.17 27.54 12.82
CA GLU A 10 -13.30 26.83 13.43
C GLU A 10 -14.16 26.20 12.33
N LYS A 11 -14.07 24.88 12.19
CA LYS A 11 -14.84 24.12 11.20
C LYS A 11 -16.14 23.62 11.84
N PRO A 12 -17.24 23.55 11.06
CA PRO A 12 -18.46 22.90 11.52
C PRO A 12 -18.18 21.47 11.96
N VAL A 13 -18.81 20.99 13.03
CA VAL A 13 -18.59 19.64 13.60
C VAL A 13 -18.78 18.51 12.57
N HIS A 14 -19.61 18.72 11.55
CA HIS A 14 -19.84 17.76 10.47
C HIS A 14 -18.72 17.72 9.41
N MET A 15 -17.79 18.67 9.41
CA MET A 15 -16.71 18.74 8.44
C MET A 15 -15.51 17.89 8.91
N THR A 16 -15.52 16.61 8.56
CA THR A 16 -14.40 15.71 8.84
C THR A 16 -13.24 15.98 7.90
N THR A 17 -12.08 16.33 8.46
CA THR A 17 -10.85 16.43 7.66
C THR A 17 -10.29 15.05 7.33
N ALA A 18 -9.53 14.92 6.25
CA ALA A 18 -8.88 13.65 5.91
C ALA A 18 -8.00 13.13 7.05
N LYS A 19 -7.24 14.02 7.71
CA LYS A 19 -6.42 13.67 8.88
C LYS A 19 -7.28 13.10 10.02
N TYR A 20 -8.40 13.75 10.34
CA TYR A 20 -9.32 13.30 11.38
C TYR A 20 -9.93 11.93 11.05
N ALA A 21 -10.39 11.75 9.80
CA ALA A 21 -10.94 10.49 9.33
C ALA A 21 -9.91 9.35 9.40
N THR A 22 -8.66 9.58 8.97
CA THR A 22 -7.58 8.60 9.08
C THR A 22 -7.28 8.24 10.53
N SER A 23 -7.20 9.23 11.43
CA SER A 23 -6.94 8.98 12.85
C SER A 23 -8.03 8.16 13.52
N ILE A 24 -9.30 8.43 13.21
CA ILE A 24 -10.42 7.62 13.71
C ILE A 24 -10.39 6.21 13.11
N GLY A 25 -10.10 6.08 11.81
CA GLY A 25 -9.98 4.79 11.14
C GLY A 25 -8.98 3.88 11.85
N VAL A 26 -7.77 4.37 12.11
CA VAL A 26 -6.73 3.62 12.82
C VAL A 26 -7.17 3.20 14.23
N LEU A 27 -7.84 4.10 14.97
CA LEU A 27 -8.33 3.79 16.32
C LEU A 27 -9.40 2.70 16.31
N ILE A 28 -10.37 2.79 15.39
CA ILE A 28 -11.45 1.81 15.25
C ILE A 28 -10.87 0.47 14.81
N GLU A 29 -9.98 0.46 13.81
CA GLU A 29 -9.32 -0.75 13.31
C GLU A 29 -8.53 -1.45 14.41
N GLY A 30 -7.72 -0.70 15.18
CA GLY A 30 -6.93 -1.26 16.28
C GLY A 30 -7.75 -1.75 17.47
N SER A 31 -8.98 -1.25 17.63
CA SER A 31 -9.87 -1.62 18.74
C SER A 31 -10.80 -2.80 18.41
N LEU A 32 -10.89 -3.21 17.14
CA LEU A 32 -11.84 -4.21 16.65
C LEU A 32 -11.13 -5.38 15.95
N PRO A 33 -10.63 -6.39 16.70
CA PRO A 33 -9.86 -7.50 16.14
C PRO A 33 -10.64 -8.34 15.10
N ARG A 34 -11.99 -8.40 15.21
CA ARG A 34 -12.84 -9.07 14.22
C ARG A 34 -12.90 -8.31 12.89
N LEU A 35 -12.80 -6.98 12.92
CA LEU A 35 -12.71 -6.17 11.71
C LEU A 35 -11.34 -6.38 11.05
N GLN A 36 -10.27 -6.34 11.85
CA GLN A 36 -8.91 -6.59 11.38
C GLN A 36 -8.77 -7.97 10.70
N ALA A 37 -9.34 -9.03 11.29
CA ALA A 37 -9.34 -10.36 10.69
C ALA A 37 -10.09 -10.42 9.34
N LYS A 38 -11.12 -9.59 9.14
CA LYS A 38 -11.86 -9.50 7.88
C LYS A 38 -11.17 -8.65 6.81
N MET A 39 -10.22 -7.80 7.20
CA MET A 39 -9.42 -6.98 6.27
C MET A 39 -8.25 -7.77 5.66
N VAL A 40 -7.97 -8.98 6.13
CA VAL A 40 -6.96 -9.87 5.53
C VAL A 40 -7.30 -10.12 4.07
N GLY A 41 -6.38 -9.79 3.16
CA GLY A 41 -6.57 -9.88 1.71
C GLY A 41 -7.16 -8.62 1.05
N SER A 42 -7.53 -7.59 1.82
CA SER A 42 -7.97 -6.30 1.27
C SER A 42 -6.84 -5.62 0.48
N ASP A 43 -5.61 -5.69 0.98
CA ASP A 43 -4.44 -5.12 0.29
C ASP A 43 -4.20 -5.79 -1.06
N ASP A 44 -4.39 -7.10 -1.11
CA ASP A 44 -4.27 -7.90 -2.32
C ASP A 44 -5.37 -7.53 -3.35
N TYR A 45 -6.61 -7.38 -2.89
CA TYR A 45 -7.72 -6.89 -3.72
C TYR A 45 -7.43 -5.48 -4.27
N MET A 46 -6.98 -4.56 -3.42
CA MET A 46 -6.65 -3.19 -3.83
C MET A 46 -5.50 -3.17 -4.84
N HIS A 47 -4.47 -4.00 -4.63
CA HIS A 47 -3.38 -4.18 -5.60
C HIS A 47 -3.92 -4.61 -6.96
N LYS A 48 -4.81 -5.62 -7.04
CA LYS A 48 -5.45 -6.02 -8.30
C LYS A 48 -6.21 -4.89 -8.97
N CYS A 49 -7.03 -4.18 -8.21
CA CYS A 49 -7.82 -3.08 -8.74
C CYS A 49 -6.93 -2.00 -9.32
N LEU A 50 -5.86 -1.62 -8.62
CA LEU A 50 -4.93 -0.58 -9.08
C LEU A 50 -4.18 -0.97 -10.36
N TRP A 51 -3.73 -2.22 -10.47
CA TRP A 51 -3.09 -2.70 -11.69
C TRP A 51 -4.06 -2.87 -12.86
N ALA A 52 -5.30 -3.29 -12.60
CA ALA A 52 -6.32 -3.45 -13.63
C ALA A 52 -6.78 -2.11 -14.22
N VAL A 53 -6.76 -1.04 -13.42
CA VAL A 53 -7.14 0.32 -13.87
C VAL A 53 -5.94 1.17 -14.26
N ASN A 54 -4.72 0.60 -14.31
CA ASN A 54 -3.52 1.35 -14.64
C ASN A 54 -3.64 1.96 -16.05
N PRO A 55 -3.73 3.30 -16.19
CA PRO A 55 -4.02 3.94 -17.46
C PRO A 55 -2.72 4.17 -18.26
N LEU A 56 -1.95 3.09 -18.48
CA LEU A 56 -0.64 3.14 -19.14
C LEU A 56 -0.72 3.83 -20.49
N ASP A 57 -1.66 3.43 -21.33
CA ASP A 57 -1.82 3.97 -22.69
C ASP A 57 -2.08 5.49 -22.68
N LYS A 58 -2.90 5.94 -21.72
CA LYS A 58 -3.23 7.35 -21.56
C LYS A 58 -2.00 8.13 -21.14
N TYR A 59 -1.28 7.66 -20.12
CA TYR A 59 -0.06 8.33 -19.65
C TYR A 59 1.02 8.36 -20.72
N PHE A 60 1.23 7.25 -21.44
CA PHE A 60 2.20 7.18 -22.52
C PHE A 60 1.89 8.19 -23.63
N LYS A 61 0.61 8.28 -24.02
CA LYS A 61 0.15 9.29 -24.96
C LYS A 61 0.41 10.72 -24.46
N GLU A 62 0.07 11.03 -23.21
CA GLU A 62 0.31 12.34 -22.62
C GLU A 62 1.80 12.69 -22.57
N CYS A 63 2.68 11.72 -22.28
CA CYS A 63 4.13 11.92 -22.31
C CYS A 63 4.64 12.24 -23.71
N LYS A 64 4.17 11.51 -24.72
CA LYS A 64 4.54 11.75 -26.12
C LYS A 64 4.03 13.11 -26.61
N ASP A 65 2.77 13.43 -26.33
CA ASP A 65 2.15 14.70 -26.72
C ASP A 65 2.89 15.88 -26.05
N SER A 66 3.27 15.74 -24.76
CA SER A 66 4.08 16.75 -24.06
C SER A 66 5.50 16.90 -24.61
N TRP A 67 6.12 15.83 -25.11
CA TRP A 67 7.44 15.89 -25.74
C TRP A 67 7.39 16.61 -27.08
N ASP A 68 6.35 16.32 -27.86
CA ASP A 68 6.11 16.98 -29.14
C ASP A 68 5.82 18.48 -28.93
N ASP A 69 5.00 18.83 -27.93
CA ASP A 69 4.70 20.23 -27.64
C ASP A 69 5.93 21.01 -27.15
N TYR A 70 6.83 20.38 -26.40
CA TYR A 70 8.11 20.98 -26.02
C TYR A 70 8.97 21.34 -27.23
N GLN A 71 9.04 20.46 -28.23
CA GLN A 71 9.78 20.71 -29.46
C GLN A 71 9.13 21.78 -30.34
N LYS A 72 7.79 21.86 -30.36
CA LYS A 72 7.06 22.96 -31.05
C LYS A 72 7.40 24.30 -30.44
N ASP A 73 7.39 24.41 -29.10
CA ASP A 73 7.72 25.65 -28.41
C ASP A 73 9.13 26.16 -28.79
N TRP A 74 10.11 25.25 -28.85
CA TRP A 74 11.47 25.58 -29.26
C TRP A 74 11.57 26.12 -30.69
N ARG A 75 10.78 25.58 -31.62
CA ARG A 75 10.76 26.05 -33.01
C ARG A 75 9.99 27.34 -33.17
N ASP A 76 8.76 27.37 -32.68
CA ASP A 76 7.79 28.42 -32.98
C ASP A 76 8.02 29.67 -32.14
N ASN A 77 8.44 29.51 -30.88
CA ASN A 77 8.60 30.64 -29.94
C ASN A 77 10.06 31.06 -29.74
N GLN A 78 11.03 30.15 -29.89
CA GLN A 78 12.44 30.42 -29.62
C GLN A 78 13.32 30.50 -30.88
N GLY A 79 12.80 30.07 -32.04
CA GLY A 79 13.48 30.19 -33.33
C GLY A 79 14.61 29.19 -33.55
N TYR A 80 14.65 28.08 -32.80
CA TYR A 80 15.64 27.03 -33.02
C TYR A 80 15.24 26.14 -34.22
N ASP A 81 16.14 26.02 -35.20
CA ASP A 81 15.99 25.14 -36.36
C ASP A 81 16.79 23.83 -36.16
N LEU A 82 16.33 23.00 -35.23
CA LEU A 82 16.90 21.68 -34.97
C LEU A 82 16.00 20.57 -35.54
N PRO A 83 16.56 19.45 -36.04
CA PRO A 83 15.78 18.30 -36.49
C PRO A 83 14.78 17.81 -35.42
N TRP A 84 13.63 17.30 -35.87
CA TRP A 84 12.61 16.78 -34.97
C TRP A 84 13.08 15.45 -34.41
N ILE A 85 13.04 15.32 -33.08
CA ILE A 85 13.48 14.13 -32.36
C ILE A 85 12.24 13.37 -31.91
N GLU A 86 12.07 12.15 -32.40
CA GLU A 86 10.98 11.27 -31.94
C GLU A 86 11.12 10.96 -30.45
N TYR A 87 9.98 10.71 -29.78
CA TYR A 87 9.98 10.32 -28.38
C TYR A 87 10.83 9.04 -28.19
N PRO A 88 11.80 9.03 -27.26
CA PRO A 88 12.84 8.01 -27.22
C PRO A 88 12.37 6.62 -26.76
N TYR A 89 11.16 6.53 -26.20
CA TYR A 89 10.61 5.28 -25.69
C TYR A 89 9.42 4.84 -26.53
N THR A 90 9.36 3.54 -26.79
CA THR A 90 8.18 2.92 -27.41
C THR A 90 7.29 2.37 -26.32
N HIS A 91 6.06 2.03 -26.67
CA HIS A 91 5.12 1.43 -25.72
C HIS A 91 5.67 0.11 -25.16
N GLU A 92 6.33 -0.68 -26.01
CA GLU A 92 6.97 -1.94 -25.64
C GLU A 92 8.10 -1.75 -24.62
N HIS A 93 8.89 -0.68 -24.75
CA HIS A 93 9.93 -0.36 -23.76
C HIS A 93 9.31 -0.10 -22.38
N VAL A 94 8.22 0.67 -22.34
CA VAL A 94 7.54 0.99 -21.07
C VAL A 94 6.87 -0.25 -20.47
N GLN A 95 6.25 -1.09 -21.31
CA GLN A 95 5.70 -2.36 -20.87
C GLN A 95 6.79 -3.28 -20.30
N GLY A 96 7.97 -3.32 -20.94
CA GLY A 96 9.13 -4.06 -20.47
C GLY A 96 9.59 -3.62 -19.08
N TRP A 97 9.50 -2.33 -18.74
CA TRP A 97 9.82 -1.86 -17.38
C TRP A 97 8.87 -2.44 -16.33
N PHE A 98 7.58 -2.58 -16.63
CA PHE A 98 6.62 -3.21 -15.71
C PHE A 98 6.90 -4.70 -15.54
N GLU A 99 7.32 -5.39 -16.59
CA GLU A 99 7.73 -6.80 -16.53
C GLU A 99 9.01 -6.99 -15.71
N GLU A 100 10.01 -6.13 -15.89
CA GLU A 100 11.25 -6.14 -15.12
C GLU A 100 11.01 -5.82 -13.64
N TYR A 101 10.15 -4.83 -13.36
CA TYR A 101 9.72 -4.51 -12.00
C TYR A 101 9.09 -5.72 -11.32
N GLY A 102 8.21 -6.44 -12.04
CA GLY A 102 7.59 -7.67 -11.57
C GLY A 102 8.58 -8.81 -11.24
N LYS A 103 9.77 -8.80 -11.85
CA LYS A 103 10.83 -9.78 -11.58
C LYS A 103 11.75 -9.37 -10.43
N THR A 104 12.03 -8.07 -10.29
CA THR A 104 13.07 -7.55 -9.39
C THR A 104 12.55 -7.15 -8.01
N VAL A 105 11.39 -6.49 -7.95
CA VAL A 105 10.81 -5.99 -6.70
C VAL A 105 9.81 -6.98 -6.11
N GLY A 106 9.23 -7.80 -6.98
CA GLY A 106 8.30 -8.85 -6.60
C GLY A 106 7.14 -8.91 -7.58
N PRO A 107 6.37 -10.00 -7.52
CA PRO A 107 5.35 -10.31 -8.50
C PRO A 107 4.30 -9.19 -8.64
N THR A 108 4.05 -8.79 -9.89
CA THR A 108 3.07 -7.77 -10.27
C THR A 108 1.63 -8.28 -10.18
N THR A 109 1.42 -9.60 -10.16
CA THR A 109 0.10 -10.25 -10.04
C THR A 109 -0.05 -10.96 -8.69
N LEU A 110 -1.29 -11.12 -8.22
CA LEU A 110 -1.52 -11.83 -6.95
C LEU A 110 -1.23 -13.32 -7.06
N GLU A 111 -1.48 -13.91 -8.22
CA GLU A 111 -1.25 -15.33 -8.46
C GLU A 111 0.25 -15.63 -8.34
N ALA A 112 1.09 -14.76 -8.93
CA ALA A 112 2.53 -14.86 -8.79
C ALA A 112 3.01 -14.48 -7.37
N LYS A 113 2.31 -13.57 -6.68
CA LYS A 113 2.57 -13.22 -5.28
C LYS A 113 2.27 -14.35 -4.31
N ALA A 114 1.16 -15.05 -4.48
CA ALA A 114 0.80 -16.20 -3.67
C ALA A 114 1.84 -17.32 -3.83
N GLU A 115 2.27 -17.58 -5.08
CA GLU A 115 3.30 -18.57 -5.36
C GLU A 115 4.68 -18.14 -4.81
N TRP A 116 5.04 -16.86 -4.94
CA TRP A 116 6.26 -16.31 -4.36
C TRP A 116 6.26 -16.36 -2.83
N ILE A 117 5.15 -16.03 -2.18
CA ILE A 117 4.97 -16.17 -0.72
C ILE A 117 5.08 -17.64 -0.32
N ARG A 118 4.46 -18.55 -1.07
CA ARG A 118 4.54 -19.99 -0.80
C ARG A 118 5.98 -20.49 -0.87
N GLN A 119 6.70 -20.15 -1.95
CA GLN A 119 8.10 -20.49 -2.12
C GLN A 119 8.99 -19.87 -1.04
N MET A 120 8.77 -18.62 -0.66
CA MET A 120 9.51 -17.96 0.44
C MET A 120 9.20 -18.60 1.80
N THR A 121 7.95 -18.97 2.06
CA THR A 121 7.52 -19.61 3.31
C THR A 121 8.05 -21.04 3.39
N GLU A 122 8.12 -21.78 2.28
CA GLU A 122 8.73 -23.11 2.22
C GLU A 122 10.27 -23.05 2.38
N ALA A 123 10.92 -22.05 1.78
CA ALA A 123 12.36 -21.86 1.87
C ALA A 123 12.83 -21.32 3.23
N ASN A 124 11.96 -20.56 3.91
CA ASN A 124 12.25 -19.94 5.19
C ASN A 124 11.00 -20.03 6.08
N PRO A 125 10.72 -21.22 6.66
CA PRO A 125 9.53 -21.43 7.45
C PRO A 125 9.51 -20.43 8.62
N PRO A 126 8.41 -19.67 8.81
CA PRO A 126 8.33 -18.75 9.92
C PRO A 126 8.49 -19.53 11.23
N GLU A 127 9.41 -19.09 12.10
CA GLU A 127 9.56 -19.64 13.48
C GLU A 127 8.23 -19.59 14.27
N TRP A 128 7.29 -18.77 13.82
CA TRP A 128 5.98 -18.58 14.43
C TRP A 128 4.90 -19.24 13.58
N ASP A 129 4.78 -20.56 13.70
CA ASP A 129 3.61 -21.27 13.17
C ASP A 129 2.38 -21.03 14.08
N GLY A 130 1.19 -21.00 13.50
CA GLY A 130 -0.04 -20.68 14.24
C GLY A 130 -0.29 -21.60 15.45
N THR A 131 0.29 -22.80 15.47
CA THR A 131 0.33 -23.75 16.59
C THR A 131 1.17 -23.24 17.75
N SER A 132 2.39 -22.76 17.49
CA SER A 132 3.29 -22.16 18.48
C SER A 132 2.68 -20.92 19.13
N SER A 133 1.92 -20.12 18.36
CA SER A 133 1.19 -18.97 18.90
C SER A 133 0.12 -19.38 19.91
N MET A 134 -0.65 -20.44 19.62
CA MET A 134 -1.78 -20.84 20.44
C MET A 134 -1.33 -21.50 21.74
N GLU A 135 -0.22 -22.25 21.71
CA GLU A 135 0.43 -22.80 22.91
C GLU A 135 1.03 -21.70 23.79
N TRP A 136 1.66 -20.68 23.18
CA TRP A 136 2.15 -19.51 23.91
C TRP A 136 1.00 -18.76 24.60
N TRP A 137 -0.11 -18.50 23.89
CA TRP A 137 -1.28 -17.83 24.45
C TRP A 137 -1.92 -18.64 25.58
N LYS A 138 -2.03 -19.97 25.44
CA LYS A 138 -2.53 -20.85 26.51
C LYS A 138 -1.64 -20.79 27.76
N GLY A 139 -0.32 -20.91 27.60
CA GLY A 139 0.62 -20.82 28.73
C GLY A 139 0.61 -19.45 29.41
N ASN A 140 0.38 -18.37 28.66
CA ASN A 140 0.30 -17.02 29.22
C ASN A 140 -1.04 -16.75 29.94
N ASP A 141 -2.14 -17.33 29.46
CA ASP A 141 -3.43 -17.25 30.15
C ASP A 141 -3.38 -17.99 31.49
N GLU A 142 -2.77 -19.18 31.54
CA GLU A 142 -2.55 -19.93 32.78
C GLU A 142 -1.72 -19.14 33.80
N ARG A 143 -0.63 -18.49 33.37
CA ARG A 143 0.16 -17.58 34.24
C ARG A 143 -0.65 -16.40 34.74
N CYS A 144 -1.51 -15.82 33.90
CA CYS A 144 -2.38 -14.72 34.31
C CYS A 144 -3.41 -15.17 35.35
N GLN A 145 -4.00 -16.36 35.21
CA GLN A 145 -4.91 -16.92 36.21
C GLN A 145 -4.18 -17.22 37.53
N GLU A 146 -2.97 -17.75 37.46
CA GLU A 146 -2.15 -18.02 38.64
C GLU A 146 -1.84 -16.74 39.41
N MET A 147 -1.43 -15.67 38.72
CA MET A 147 -1.18 -14.35 39.32
C MET A 147 -2.44 -13.77 39.97
N LYS A 148 -3.58 -13.83 39.30
CA LYS A 148 -4.88 -13.40 39.87
C LYS A 148 -5.21 -14.16 41.15
N SER A 149 -4.95 -15.47 41.20
CA SER A 149 -5.18 -16.29 42.40
C SER A 149 -4.23 -15.93 43.56
N LYS A 150 -2.97 -15.57 43.25
CA LYS A 150 -1.97 -15.17 44.26
C LYS A 150 -2.31 -13.80 44.84
N VAL A 151 -2.73 -12.86 44.00
CA VAL A 151 -3.17 -11.52 44.40
C VAL A 151 -4.43 -11.59 45.25
N LYS A 152 -5.42 -12.41 44.87
CA LYS A 152 -6.65 -12.62 45.65
C LYS A 152 -6.36 -13.18 47.04
N ARG A 153 -5.51 -14.21 47.14
CA ARG A 153 -5.09 -14.80 48.42
C ARG A 153 -4.35 -13.81 49.34
N LYS A 154 -3.63 -12.84 48.77
CA LYS A 154 -2.92 -11.80 49.52
C LYS A 154 -3.84 -10.66 50.01
N MET A 155 -5.03 -10.53 49.43
CA MET A 155 -6.03 -9.54 49.86
C MET A 155 -7.03 -10.08 50.88
N GLU A 156 -7.16 -11.40 51.00
CA GLU A 156 -8.12 -12.08 51.89
C GLU A 156 -7.50 -12.57 53.22
N GLY A 157 -6.20 -12.36 53.46
CA GLY A 157 -5.50 -12.70 54.71
C GLY A 157 -4.68 -11.53 55.21
#